data_AF-A0AAW9F612-F1
#
_entry.id   AF-A0AAW9F612-F1
#
_cell.length_a   1.000
_cell.length_b   1.000
_cell.length_c   1.000
_cell.angle_alpha   90.00
_cell.angle_beta   90.00
_cell.angle_gamma   90.00
#
_symmetry.space_group_name_H-M   'P 1'
#
loop_
_entity.id
_entity.type
_entity.pdbx_description
1 polymer ?
#
loop_
_entity_poly.entity_id
_entity_poly.type
_entity_poly.pdbx_seq_one_letter_code
_entity_poly.pdbx_strand_id
1 'polypeptide(L)'
;GIVEVDETFFLESFKGQRGLPRPARHRGGKGRTRGTGPDYIPVMVVQDRAGHHADFQLEKMNAETVIAVLTPLVSSDAVLCSDGAGVYASFSKAQGVTHQVVRNRQGERVVGAYHIQHVNGYHRRLKEWMERFHGVATHYLRNYLGWRRMLERYGREVNVPRCLHEALGRPMQHVIGT
;
A
#
# COMPACT_ATOMS: atom_id res chain seq x y z
N GLY A 1 10.65 -16.10 -4.52
CA GLY A 1 9.22 -16.10 -4.97
C GLY A 1 8.88 -14.80 -5.71
N ILE A 2 7.66 -14.64 -6.25
CA ILE A 2 7.23 -13.38 -6.89
C ILE A 2 6.56 -12.48 -5.84
N VAL A 3 7.00 -11.21 -5.79
CA VAL A 3 6.44 -10.17 -4.93
C VAL A 3 5.92 -9.04 -5.80
N GLU A 4 4.65 -8.69 -5.66
CA GLU A 4 4.02 -7.54 -6.31
C GLU A 4 4.13 -6.32 -5.40
N VAL A 5 4.44 -5.15 -5.98
CA VAL A 5 4.41 -3.87 -5.29
C VAL A 5 3.79 -2.80 -6.18
N ASP A 6 2.92 -1.99 -5.59
CA ASP A 6 2.31 -0.83 -6.21
C ASP A 6 1.87 0.15 -5.12
N GLU A 7 1.53 1.37 -5.51
CA GLU A 7 1.05 2.38 -4.59
C GLU A 7 -0.38 2.86 -4.89
N THR A 8 -0.98 3.41 -3.86
CA THR A 8 -2.22 4.15 -3.98
C THR A 8 -2.19 5.40 -3.14
N PHE A 9 -3.06 6.35 -3.45
CA PHE A 9 -3.00 7.69 -2.87
C PHE A 9 -4.33 8.05 -2.22
N PHE A 10 -4.27 8.57 -1.00
CA PHE A 10 -5.42 9.12 -0.28
C PHE A 10 -5.29 10.62 -0.17
N LEU A 11 -6.38 11.34 -0.46
CA LEU A 11 -6.43 12.78 -0.30
C LEU A 11 -6.27 13.15 1.18
N GLU A 12 -5.33 14.04 1.47
CA GLU A 12 -5.10 14.54 2.81
C GLU A 12 -6.36 15.20 3.37
N SER A 13 -6.70 14.81 4.59
CA SER A 13 -7.93 15.21 5.24
C SER A 13 -7.72 15.35 6.75
N PHE A 14 -8.03 16.55 7.22
CA PHE A 14 -7.95 16.93 8.62
C PHE A 14 -9.27 16.69 9.37
N LYS A 15 -10.07 15.72 8.92
CA LYS A 15 -11.33 15.36 9.57
C LYS A 15 -11.09 15.04 11.05
N GLY A 16 -11.85 15.69 11.93
CA GLY A 16 -11.72 15.54 13.38
C GLY A 16 -10.61 16.36 14.04
N GLN A 17 -9.82 17.13 13.28
CA GLN A 17 -8.78 18.00 13.83
C GLN A 17 -9.27 19.45 14.01
N ARG A 18 -8.65 20.16 14.94
CA ARG A 18 -8.81 21.60 15.17
C ARG A 18 -7.51 22.32 14.76
N GLY A 19 -7.57 23.64 14.52
CA GLY A 19 -6.38 24.43 14.17
C GLY A 19 -5.82 24.08 12.79
N LEU A 20 -6.68 24.06 11.76
CA LEU A 20 -6.31 23.62 10.43
C LEU A 20 -5.27 24.55 9.77
N PRO A 21 -4.28 24.02 9.03
CA PRO A 21 -3.28 24.82 8.31
C PRO A 21 -3.85 25.53 7.07
N ARG A 22 -5.14 25.27 6.76
CA ARG A 22 -5.89 25.84 5.64
C ARG A 22 -7.38 25.93 6.02
N PRO A 23 -8.19 26.71 5.29
CA PRO A 23 -9.64 26.73 5.50
C PRO A 23 -10.27 25.32 5.45
N ALA A 24 -11.30 25.13 6.28
CA ALA A 24 -12.06 23.89 6.32
C ALA A 24 -12.75 23.62 4.97
N ARG A 25 -12.82 22.35 4.58
CA ARG A 25 -13.62 21.93 3.41
C ARG A 25 -15.03 21.61 3.89
N HIS A 26 -16.05 22.15 3.22
CA HIS A 26 -17.46 21.88 3.54
C HIS A 26 -17.97 20.55 2.98
N ARG A 27 -17.38 20.04 1.89
CA ARG A 27 -17.71 18.77 1.24
C ARG A 27 -16.43 18.04 0.85
N GLY A 28 -16.57 16.81 0.37
CA GLY A 28 -15.47 16.09 -0.30
C GLY A 28 -14.78 16.98 -1.33
N GLY A 29 -13.53 16.69 -1.63
CA GLY A 29 -12.72 17.50 -2.54
C GLY A 29 -11.88 16.64 -3.47
N LYS A 30 -11.31 17.29 -4.48
CA LYS A 30 -10.18 16.76 -5.24
C LYS A 30 -8.93 17.54 -4.80
N GLY A 31 -7.79 16.87 -4.74
CA GLY A 31 -6.52 17.56 -4.57
C GLY A 31 -6.28 18.51 -5.73
N ARG A 32 -5.46 19.54 -5.51
CA ARG A 32 -5.00 20.43 -6.58
C ARG A 32 -3.92 19.74 -7.41
N THR A 33 -3.17 18.86 -6.77
CA THR A 33 -2.14 18.01 -7.37
C THR A 33 -2.67 16.61 -7.69
N ARG A 34 -1.82 15.73 -8.22
CA ARG A 34 -2.13 14.32 -8.48
C ARG A 34 -0.93 13.46 -8.06
N GLY A 35 -1.18 12.19 -7.76
CA GLY A 35 -0.12 11.22 -7.42
C GLY A 35 0.69 11.69 -6.21
N THR A 36 2.01 11.82 -6.38
CA THR A 36 2.98 12.18 -5.34
C THR A 36 2.98 13.65 -4.93
N GLY A 37 1.92 14.40 -5.28
CA GLY A 37 1.76 15.79 -4.88
C GLY A 37 1.44 15.94 -3.37
N PRO A 38 1.62 17.16 -2.81
CA PRO A 38 1.47 17.41 -1.38
C PRO A 38 0.04 17.22 -0.85
N ASP A 39 -0.97 17.17 -1.72
CA ASP A 39 -2.36 16.94 -1.29
C ASP A 39 -2.63 15.47 -0.98
N TYR A 40 -1.71 14.55 -1.28
CA TYR A 40 -1.96 13.12 -1.24
C TYR A 40 -0.95 12.42 -0.35
N ILE A 41 -1.47 11.47 0.42
CA ILE A 41 -0.67 10.57 1.24
C ILE A 41 -0.48 9.25 0.47
N PRO A 42 0.76 8.90 0.12
CA PRO A 42 1.07 7.63 -0.51
C PRO A 42 0.88 6.47 0.47
N VAL A 43 0.26 5.41 -0.02
CA VAL A 43 0.16 4.10 0.64
C VAL A 43 0.76 3.08 -0.31
N MET A 44 1.88 2.50 0.07
CA MET A 44 2.51 1.40 -0.67
C MET A 44 1.93 0.07 -0.22
N VAL A 45 1.63 -0.81 -1.16
CA VAL A 45 1.12 -2.15 -0.91
C VAL A 45 2.08 -3.17 -1.51
N VAL A 46 2.43 -4.18 -0.74
CA VAL A 46 3.30 -5.28 -1.12
C VAL A 46 2.55 -6.57 -0.92
N GLN A 47 2.58 -7.50 -1.88
CA GLN A 47 1.92 -8.79 -1.77
C GLN A 47 2.69 -9.90 -2.48
N ASP A 48 2.85 -11.06 -1.83
CA ASP A 48 3.39 -12.27 -2.47
C ASP A 48 2.30 -13.11 -3.15
N ARG A 49 2.74 -14.17 -3.84
CA ARG A 49 1.87 -15.18 -4.45
C ARG A 49 1.12 -16.07 -3.46
N ALA A 50 1.59 -16.17 -2.22
CA ALA A 50 0.91 -16.93 -1.17
C ALA A 50 -0.24 -16.13 -0.53
N GLY A 51 -0.39 -14.85 -0.88
CA GLY A 51 -1.44 -13.96 -0.39
C GLY A 51 -1.03 -13.14 0.83
N HIS A 52 0.20 -13.28 1.33
CA HIS A 52 0.72 -12.41 2.38
C HIS A 52 0.89 -11.02 1.81
N HIS A 53 0.25 -10.04 2.45
CA HIS A 53 0.34 -8.64 2.06
C HIS A 53 0.68 -7.76 3.25
N ALA A 54 1.35 -6.66 2.94
CA ALA A 54 1.65 -5.58 3.85
C ALA A 54 1.32 -4.25 3.16
N ASP A 55 0.95 -3.25 3.94
CA ASP A 55 0.73 -1.91 3.43
C ASP A 55 1.25 -0.85 4.40
N PHE A 56 1.73 0.25 3.82
CA PHE A 56 2.51 1.26 4.52
C PHE A 56 2.07 2.64 4.09
N GLN A 57 1.60 3.43 5.05
CA GLN A 57 1.52 4.88 4.86
C GLN A 57 2.95 5.43 4.79
N LEU A 58 3.30 6.01 3.64
CA LEU A 58 4.60 6.65 3.44
C LEU A 58 4.47 8.16 3.65
N GLU A 59 5.52 8.77 4.19
CA GLU A 59 5.59 10.24 4.28
C GLU A 59 5.88 10.85 2.90
N LYS A 60 6.75 10.19 2.13
CA LYS A 60 7.14 10.59 0.79
C LYS A 60 7.32 9.37 -0.09
N MET A 61 6.98 9.52 -1.36
CA MET A 61 7.26 8.50 -2.37
C MET A 61 8.63 8.77 -3.01
N ASN A 62 9.70 8.38 -2.33
CA ASN A 62 11.08 8.52 -2.81
C ASN A 62 11.88 7.22 -2.61
N ALA A 63 13.04 7.12 -3.26
CA ALA A 63 13.84 5.90 -3.26
C ALA A 63 14.30 5.50 -1.84
N GLU A 64 14.72 6.46 -1.02
CA GLU A 64 15.17 6.21 0.36
C GLU A 64 14.08 5.55 1.21
N THR A 65 12.87 6.12 1.20
CA THR A 65 11.72 5.61 1.96
C THR A 65 11.32 4.23 1.44
N VAL A 66 11.25 4.04 0.12
CA VAL A 66 10.88 2.76 -0.48
C VAL A 66 11.91 1.69 -0.17
N ILE A 67 13.21 2.01 -0.22
CA ILE A 67 14.28 1.07 0.14
C ILE A 67 14.16 0.65 1.59
N ALA A 68 14.06 1.61 2.52
CA ALA A 68 13.96 1.32 3.95
C ALA A 68 12.78 0.40 4.29
N VAL A 69 11.64 0.56 3.60
CA VAL A 69 10.44 -0.26 3.83
C VAL A 69 10.54 -1.63 3.17
N LEU A 70 11.05 -1.73 1.94
CA LEU A 70 11.08 -2.99 1.19
C LEU A 70 12.24 -3.91 1.57
N THR A 71 13.40 -3.38 1.98
CA THR A 71 14.57 -4.18 2.36
C THR A 71 14.26 -5.26 3.39
N PRO A 72 13.55 -5.00 4.51
CA PRO A 72 13.22 -6.05 5.47
C PRO A 72 12.06 -6.96 5.03
N LEU A 73 11.44 -6.75 3.86
CA LEU A 73 10.27 -7.51 3.40
C LEU A 73 10.60 -8.44 2.23
N VAL A 74 11.53 -8.02 1.37
CA VAL A 74 11.81 -8.65 0.08
C VAL A 74 13.23 -9.21 0.10
N SER A 75 13.34 -10.54 0.05
CA SER A 75 14.61 -11.25 -0.11
C SER A 75 15.25 -10.97 -1.47
N SER A 76 16.57 -11.06 -1.50
CA SER A 76 17.39 -10.90 -2.70
C SER A 76 17.07 -11.92 -3.81
N ASP A 77 16.53 -13.08 -3.48
CA ASP A 77 16.12 -14.14 -4.44
C ASP A 77 14.69 -13.96 -4.98
N ALA A 78 13.97 -12.91 -4.55
CA ALA A 78 12.64 -12.62 -5.05
C ALA A 78 12.69 -11.97 -6.46
N VAL A 79 11.57 -12.09 -7.17
CA VAL A 79 11.29 -11.26 -8.35
C VAL A 79 10.26 -10.22 -7.97
N LEU A 80 10.66 -8.95 -7.98
CA LEU A 80 9.79 -7.82 -7.72
C LEU A 80 9.03 -7.44 -8.99
N CYS A 81 7.70 -7.40 -8.93
CA CYS A 81 6.83 -6.92 -9.99
C CYS A 81 6.23 -5.57 -9.63
N SER A 82 6.38 -4.56 -10.47
CA SER A 82 5.75 -3.24 -10.27
C SER A 82 5.28 -2.58 -11.57
N ASP A 83 4.59 -1.46 -11.46
CA ASP A 83 4.09 -0.66 -12.59
C ASP A 83 5.18 0.07 -13.41
N GLY A 84 6.42 0.08 -12.88
CA GLY A 84 7.57 0.73 -13.48
C GLY A 84 7.95 2.09 -12.89
N ALA A 85 7.34 2.52 -11.78
CA ALA A 85 7.79 3.73 -11.08
C ALA A 85 9.29 3.63 -10.69
N GLY A 86 10.04 4.72 -10.91
CA GLY A 86 11.51 4.73 -10.79
C GLY A 86 12.05 4.40 -9.40
N VAL A 87 11.24 4.58 -8.35
CA VAL A 87 11.58 4.20 -6.97
C VAL A 87 11.78 2.69 -6.82
N TYR A 88 11.00 1.87 -7.53
CA TYR A 88 11.12 0.41 -7.48
C TYR A 88 12.34 -0.10 -8.25
N ALA A 89 12.72 0.57 -9.34
CA ALA A 89 13.96 0.30 -10.05
C ALA A 89 15.18 0.63 -9.18
N SER A 90 15.12 1.73 -8.44
CA SER A 90 16.17 2.14 -7.51
C SER A 90 16.34 1.14 -6.37
N PHE A 91 15.24 0.67 -5.77
CA PHE A 91 15.26 -0.39 -4.78
C PHE A 91 15.88 -1.68 -5.32
N SER A 92 15.42 -2.13 -6.48
CA SER A 92 15.86 -3.40 -7.07
C SER A 92 17.37 -3.37 -7.39
N LYS A 93 17.87 -2.25 -7.90
CA LYS A 93 19.31 -2.04 -8.12
C LYS A 93 20.10 -2.03 -6.81
N ALA A 94 19.58 -1.39 -5.77
CA ALA A 94 20.25 -1.28 -4.48
C ALA A 94 20.34 -2.63 -3.74
N GLN A 95 19.32 -3.49 -3.86
CA GLN A 95 19.26 -4.79 -3.17
C GLN A 95 19.64 -5.99 -4.05
N GLY A 96 19.98 -5.77 -5.33
CA GLY A 96 20.29 -6.86 -6.26
C GLY A 96 19.09 -7.76 -6.58
N VAL A 97 17.87 -7.26 -6.40
CA VAL A 97 16.62 -8.00 -6.64
C VAL A 97 16.25 -7.94 -8.11
N THR A 98 15.75 -9.04 -8.67
CA THR A 98 15.26 -9.05 -10.06
C THR A 98 13.99 -8.20 -10.17
N HIS A 99 13.97 -7.22 -11.08
CA HIS A 99 12.83 -6.33 -11.29
C HIS A 99 12.13 -6.61 -12.61
N GLN A 100 10.87 -7.00 -12.53
CA GLN A 100 9.98 -7.12 -13.69
C GLN A 100 8.98 -5.98 -13.72
N VAL A 101 9.08 -5.12 -14.73
CA VAL A 101 8.10 -4.05 -14.95
C VAL A 101 6.90 -4.60 -15.72
N VAL A 102 5.71 -4.40 -15.18
CA VAL A 102 4.43 -4.77 -15.80
C VAL A 102 3.70 -3.48 -16.20
N ARG A 103 3.80 -3.12 -17.48
CA ARG A 103 3.13 -1.92 -17.99
C ARG A 103 1.65 -2.22 -18.20
N ASN A 104 0.77 -1.41 -17.60
CA ASN A 104 -0.67 -1.49 -17.84
C ASN A 104 -1.03 -0.82 -19.17
N ARG A 105 -0.60 -1.41 -20.30
CA ARG A 105 -1.11 -1.05 -21.64
C ARG A 105 -2.27 -1.97 -22.01
N GLN A 106 -3.23 -1.45 -22.78
CA GLN A 106 -4.29 -2.29 -23.36
C GLN A 106 -3.62 -3.40 -24.20
N GLY A 107 -3.85 -4.66 -23.81
CA GLY A 107 -3.36 -5.86 -24.51
C GLY A 107 -2.25 -6.65 -23.80
N GLU A 108 -1.46 -6.02 -22.92
CA GLU A 108 -0.29 -6.64 -22.28
C GLU A 108 -0.43 -6.63 -20.74
N ARG A 109 -1.54 -7.15 -20.22
CA ARG A 109 -1.81 -7.17 -18.77
C ARG A 109 -1.06 -8.26 -18.00
N VAL A 110 -0.35 -9.13 -18.72
CA VAL A 110 0.37 -10.29 -18.20
C VAL A 110 1.60 -10.51 -19.08
N VAL A 111 2.79 -10.55 -18.47
CA VAL A 111 4.02 -11.02 -19.13
C VAL A 111 4.35 -12.38 -18.53
N GLY A 112 3.83 -13.46 -19.12
CA GLY A 112 3.98 -14.81 -18.56
C GLY A 112 3.41 -14.93 -17.14
N ALA A 113 4.25 -15.22 -16.15
CA ALA A 113 3.84 -15.32 -14.75
C ALA A 113 3.86 -13.97 -13.99
N TYR A 114 4.22 -12.86 -14.66
CA TYR A 114 4.43 -11.57 -14.03
C TYR A 114 3.26 -10.63 -14.24
N HIS A 115 2.67 -10.18 -13.13
CA HIS A 115 1.57 -9.23 -13.09
C HIS A 115 1.50 -8.57 -11.72
N ILE A 116 0.78 -7.44 -11.63
CA ILE A 116 0.50 -6.71 -10.37
C ILE A 116 -1.00 -6.74 -10.02
N GLN A 117 -1.71 -7.80 -10.42
CA GLN A 117 -3.17 -7.90 -10.27
C GLN A 117 -3.62 -8.08 -8.83
N HIS A 118 -2.82 -8.69 -7.95
CA HIS A 118 -3.22 -8.89 -6.56
C HIS A 118 -3.16 -7.57 -5.79
N VAL A 119 -2.08 -6.79 -5.94
CA VAL A 119 -1.98 -5.45 -5.34
C VAL A 119 -3.05 -4.51 -5.90
N ASN A 120 -3.34 -4.57 -7.21
CA ASN A 120 -4.45 -3.82 -7.81
C ASN A 120 -5.82 -4.24 -7.27
N GLY A 121 -6.03 -5.54 -7.06
CA GLY A 121 -7.24 -6.07 -6.42
C GLY A 121 -7.39 -5.55 -4.99
N TYR A 122 -6.30 -5.55 -4.21
CA TYR A 122 -6.30 -5.01 -2.86
C TYR A 122 -6.56 -3.50 -2.85
N HIS A 123 -5.93 -2.73 -3.75
CA HIS A 123 -6.19 -1.30 -3.92
C HIS A 123 -7.67 -1.00 -4.12
N ARG A 124 -8.32 -1.77 -5.01
CA ARG A 124 -9.75 -1.63 -5.26
C ARG A 124 -10.56 -1.88 -3.99
N ARG A 125 -10.36 -3.02 -3.31
CA ARG A 125 -11.10 -3.38 -2.10
C ARG A 125 -10.83 -2.40 -0.95
N LEU A 126 -9.60 -1.90 -0.81
CA LEU A 126 -9.25 -0.88 0.18
C LEU A 126 -10.00 0.42 -0.09
N LYS A 127 -10.04 0.89 -1.34
CA LYS A 127 -10.78 2.12 -1.71
C LYS A 127 -12.28 1.98 -1.51
N GLU A 128 -12.88 0.90 -1.98
CA GLU A 128 -14.30 0.60 -1.78
C GLU A 128 -14.67 0.57 -0.29
N TRP A 129 -13.81 -0.03 0.55
CA TRP A 129 -14.00 -0.02 1.99
C TRP A 129 -13.89 1.39 2.59
N MET A 130 -12.92 2.19 2.14
CA MET A 130 -12.68 3.55 2.63
C MET A 130 -13.80 4.55 2.27
N GLU A 131 -14.53 4.33 1.18
CA GLU A 131 -15.66 5.18 0.76
C GLU A 131 -16.76 5.27 1.82
N ARG A 132 -16.95 4.19 2.59
CA ARG A 132 -17.95 4.08 3.66
C ARG A 132 -17.78 5.10 4.79
N PHE A 133 -16.57 5.67 4.94
CA PHE A 133 -16.29 6.66 5.97
C PHE A 133 -16.60 8.11 5.55
N HIS A 134 -17.03 8.32 4.29
CA HIS A 134 -17.36 9.64 3.74
C HIS A 134 -16.27 10.70 4.04
N GLY A 135 -15.03 10.35 3.70
CA GLY A 135 -13.83 11.13 4.02
C GLY A 135 -13.01 10.46 5.12
N VAL A 136 -11.80 10.07 4.75
CA VAL A 136 -10.80 9.45 5.62
C VAL A 136 -10.19 10.52 6.51
N ALA A 137 -10.10 10.29 7.83
CA ALA A 137 -9.29 11.13 8.70
C ALA A 137 -7.83 10.67 8.58
N THR A 138 -7.03 11.34 7.76
CA THR A 138 -5.71 10.81 7.38
C THR A 138 -4.71 10.75 8.53
N HIS A 139 -4.95 11.50 9.60
CA HIS A 139 -4.24 11.35 10.87
C HIS A 139 -4.29 9.92 11.43
N TYR A 140 -5.39 9.21 11.19
CA TYR A 140 -5.59 7.82 11.61
C TYR A 140 -5.40 6.82 10.46
N LEU A 141 -4.79 7.21 9.34
CA LEU A 141 -4.68 6.35 8.15
C LEU A 141 -4.01 5.00 8.48
N ARG A 142 -2.96 4.99 9.30
CA ARG A 142 -2.33 3.73 9.79
C ARG A 142 -3.33 2.79 10.48
N ASN A 143 -4.29 3.33 11.25
CA ASN A 143 -5.31 2.53 11.94
C ASN A 143 -6.33 1.97 10.95
N TYR A 144 -6.76 2.76 9.96
CA TYR A 144 -7.61 2.28 8.87
C TYR A 144 -6.95 1.14 8.10
N LEU A 145 -5.67 1.31 7.78
CA LEU A 145 -4.86 0.31 7.09
C LEU A 145 -4.74 -0.98 7.92
N GLY A 146 -4.39 -0.89 9.20
CA GLY A 146 -4.35 -2.05 10.11
C GLY A 146 -5.69 -2.78 10.20
N TRP A 147 -6.79 -2.03 10.33
CA TRP A 147 -8.14 -2.60 10.33
C TRP A 147 -8.44 -3.29 9.00
N ARG A 148 -8.12 -2.67 7.86
CA ARG A 148 -8.35 -3.27 6.55
C ARG A 148 -7.57 -4.58 6.38
N ARG A 149 -6.31 -4.63 6.80
CA ARG A 149 -5.50 -5.87 6.77
C ARG A 149 -6.10 -6.98 7.62
N MET A 150 -6.58 -6.64 8.82
CA MET A 150 -7.29 -7.60 9.67
C MET A 150 -8.53 -8.18 8.96
N LEU A 151 -9.34 -7.32 8.34
CA LEU A 151 -10.51 -7.76 7.57
C LEU A 151 -10.13 -8.63 6.37
N GLU A 152 -9.01 -8.32 5.69
CA GLU A 152 -8.52 -9.13 4.57
C GLU A 152 -8.07 -10.52 5.03
N ARG A 153 -7.38 -10.58 6.18
CA ARG A 153 -6.77 -11.80 6.70
C ARG A 153 -7.80 -12.77 7.26
N TYR A 154 -8.81 -12.27 7.98
CA TYR A 154 -9.73 -13.13 8.72
C TYR A 154 -11.15 -13.16 8.15
N GLY A 155 -11.53 -12.19 7.31
CA GLY A 155 -12.87 -12.14 6.72
C GLY A 155 -13.99 -12.26 7.75
N ARG A 156 -14.78 -13.33 7.67
CA ARG A 156 -15.91 -13.60 8.60
C ARG A 156 -15.47 -14.14 9.96
N GLU A 157 -14.22 -14.57 10.09
CA GLU A 157 -13.67 -15.13 11.32
C GLU A 157 -13.02 -14.07 12.23
N VAL A 158 -13.30 -12.78 12.01
CA VAL A 158 -12.85 -11.71 12.90
C VAL A 158 -13.51 -11.89 14.27
N ASN A 159 -12.69 -11.91 15.32
CA ASN A 159 -13.13 -12.02 16.70
C ASN A 159 -12.26 -11.16 17.62
N VAL A 160 -12.71 -10.95 18.86
CA VAL A 160 -12.05 -10.06 19.82
C VAL A 160 -10.57 -10.44 20.07
N PRO A 161 -10.21 -11.73 20.29
CA PRO A 161 -8.80 -12.12 20.44
C PRO A 161 -7.93 -11.73 19.23
N ARG A 162 -8.42 -11.95 18.00
CA ARG A 162 -7.70 -11.57 16.77
C ARG A 162 -7.55 -10.06 16.65
N CYS A 163 -8.59 -9.29 16.98
CA CYS A 163 -8.50 -7.83 17.00
C CYS A 163 -7.41 -7.33 17.96
N LEU A 164 -7.36 -7.88 19.18
CA LEU A 164 -6.36 -7.51 20.16
C LEU A 164 -4.95 -7.88 19.69
N HIS A 165 -4.78 -9.07 19.11
CA HIS A 165 -3.49 -9.49 18.57
C HIS A 165 -2.99 -8.59 17.43
N GLU A 166 -3.87 -8.14 16.53
CA GLU A 166 -3.48 -7.18 15.48
C GLU A 166 -3.13 -5.81 16.06
N ALA A 167 -3.88 -5.34 17.08
CA ALA A 167 -3.67 -4.05 17.72
C ALA A 167 -2.35 -3.97 18.51
N LEU A 168 -1.94 -5.07 19.14
CA LEU A 168 -0.65 -5.18 19.83
C LEU A 168 0.54 -5.26 18.86
N GLY A 169 0.26 -5.42 17.56
CA GLY A 169 1.26 -5.59 16.53
C GLY A 169 1.63 -7.06 16.34
N ARG A 170 1.71 -7.47 15.08
CA ARG A 170 2.41 -8.69 14.68
C ARG A 170 3.86 -8.33 14.36
N PRO A 171 4.85 -9.16 14.74
CA PRO A 171 6.15 -9.08 14.10
C PRO A 171 5.93 -9.22 12.58
N MET A 172 6.57 -8.32 11.83
CA MET A 172 6.44 -8.24 10.38
C MET A 172 6.83 -9.60 9.78
N GLN A 173 5.85 -10.36 9.28
CA GLN A 173 6.13 -11.59 8.56
C GLN A 173 6.84 -11.19 7.27
N HIS A 174 8.02 -11.76 7.02
CA HIS A 174 8.66 -11.66 5.72
C HIS A 174 7.64 -12.03 4.64
N VAL A 175 7.63 -11.30 3.53
CA VAL A 175 6.71 -11.56 2.40
C VAL A 175 7.22 -12.78 1.60
N ILE A 176 7.98 -13.66 2.24
CA ILE A 176 8.63 -14.83 1.63
C ILE A 176 8.61 -15.97 2.64
N GLY A 177 8.10 -17.10 2.15
CA GLY A 177 7.63 -18.22 2.94
C GLY A 177 8.70 -19.15 3.49
N THR A 178 8.30 -19.79 4.58
CA THR A 178 8.36 -21.25 4.75
C THR A 178 6.94 -21.73 4.94
#